data_AF-A0A966M217-F1
#
_entry.id   AF-A0A966M217-F1
#
_cell.length_a   1.000
_cell.length_b   1.000
_cell.length_c   1.000
_cell.angle_alpha   90.00
_cell.angle_beta   90.00
_cell.angle_gamma   90.00
#
_symmetry.space_group_name_H-M   'P 1'
#
loop_
_entity.id
_entity.type
_entity.pdbx_description
1 polymer ?
#
loop_
_entity_poly.entity_id
_entity_poly.type
_entity_poly.pdbx_seq_one_letter_code
_entity_poly.pdbx_strand_id
1 'polypeptide(L)' 'MLKVHFTPGTRAGRVVWLLEELGLDYDVNIMPFTKEGLKSPEHRSRHA' A
#
# COMPACT_ATOMS: atom_id res chain seq x y z
N MET A 1 7.22 11.25 5.49
CA MET A 1 5.90 10.76 5.93
C MET A 1 5.76 9.32 5.47
N LEU A 2 5.28 8.42 6.34
CA LEU A 2 5.09 7.01 5.98
C LEU A 2 4.01 6.89 4.91
N LYS A 3 4.23 6.05 3.90
CA LYS A 3 3.25 5.75 2.86
C LYS A 3 3.05 4.26 2.76
N VAL A 4 1.82 3.80 2.96
CA VAL A 4 1.44 2.39 2.92
C VAL A 4 0.74 2.10 1.60
N HIS A 5 1.35 1.22 0.81
CA HIS A 5 0.71 0.67 -0.40
C HIS A 5 -0.24 -0.46 0.01
N PHE A 6 -1.54 -0.23 -0.18
CA PHE A 6 -2.59 -1.10 0.34
C PHE A 6 -3.47 -1.65 -0.78
N THR A 7 -3.91 -2.88 -0.57
CA THR A 7 -4.91 -3.55 -1.37
C THR A 7 -5.78 -4.41 -0.44
N PRO A 8 -7.13 -4.38 -0.56
CA PRO A 8 -8.03 -5.19 0.27
C PRO A 8 -7.72 -6.68 0.24
N GLY A 9 -7.85 -7.35 1.38
CA GLY A 9 -7.60 -8.80 1.51
C GLY A 9 -6.12 -9.22 1.44
N THR A 10 -5.19 -8.27 1.38
CA THR A 10 -3.75 -8.56 1.37
C THR A 10 -3.11 -8.39 2.75
N ARG A 11 -1.86 -8.85 2.88
CA ARG A 11 -1.08 -8.75 4.13
C ARG A 11 -0.81 -7.31 4.56
N ALA A 12 -0.90 -6.34 3.63
CA ALA A 12 -0.68 -4.93 3.92
C ALA A 12 -1.68 -4.37 4.96
N GLY A 13 -2.86 -4.98 5.11
CA GLY A 13 -3.84 -4.58 6.14
C GLY A 13 -3.30 -4.68 7.58
N ARG A 14 -2.36 -5.61 7.84
CA ARG A 14 -1.74 -5.73 9.17
C ARG A 14 -0.88 -4.51 9.52
N VAL A 15 -0.24 -3.90 8.52
CA VAL A 15 0.58 -2.69 8.71
C VAL A 15 -0.30 -1.49 8.99
N VAL A 16 -1.41 -1.35 8.25
CA VAL A 16 -2.42 -0.32 8.50
C VAL A 16 -2.93 -0.41 9.94
N TRP A 17 -3.35 -1.60 10.39
CA TRP A 17 -3.79 -1.79 11.78
C TRP A 17 -2.73 -1.43 12.81
N LEU A 18 -1.47 -1.84 12.59
CA LEU A 18 -0.39 -1.48 13.50
C LEU A 18 -0.18 0.04 13.60
N LEU A 19 -0.27 0.76 12.48
CA LEU A 19 -0.10 2.21 12.48
C LEU A 19 -1.24 2.93 13.18
N GLU A 20 -2.47 2.44 13.02
CA GLU A 20 -3.64 2.92 13.77
C GLU A 20 -3.47 2.70 15.28
N GLU A 21 -3.07 1.49 15.71
CA GLU A 21 -2.85 1.16 17.13
C GLU A 21 -1.74 2.02 17.78
N LEU A 22 -0.73 2.39 16.99
CA LEU A 22 0.37 3.24 17.46
C LEU A 22 0.07 4.74 17.34
N GLY A 23 -1.05 5.14 16.74
CA GLY A 23 -1.41 6.54 16.50
C GLY A 23 -0.39 7.28 15.63
N LEU A 24 0.23 6.60 14.67
CA LEU A 24 1.24 7.18 13.78
C LEU A 24 0.59 7.76 12.53
N ASP A 25 1.07 8.91 12.08
CA ASP A 25 0.62 9.52 10.83
C ASP A 25 1.19 8.78 9.60
N TYR A 26 0.31 8.44 8.66
CA TYR A 26 0.67 7.81 7.40
C TYR A 26 -0.33 8.11 6.29
N ASP A 27 0.16 8.08 5.05
CA ASP A 27 -0.68 8.08 3.85
C ASP A 27 -0.99 6.65 3.42
N VAL A 28 -2.22 6.41 3.00
CA VAL A 28 -2.60 5.18 2.30
C VAL A 28 -2.70 5.42 0.80
N ASN A 29 -1.98 4.59 0.04
CA ASN A 29 -2.11 4.52 -1.40
C ASN A 29 -2.79 3.19 -1.79
N ILE A 30 -4.10 3.25 -2.02
CA ILE A 30 -4.92 2.10 -2.42
C ILE A 30 -4.66 1.77 -3.89
N MET A 31 -4.39 0.50 -4.19
CA MET A 31 -4.12 0.03 -5.56
C MET A 31 -4.97 -1.19 -5.93
N PRO A 32 -5.31 -1.34 -7.22
CA PRO A 32 -6.01 -2.53 -7.71
C PRO A 32 -5.10 -3.76 -7.67
N PHE A 33 -5.64 -4.89 -7.19
CA PHE A 33 -4.94 -6.19 -7.20
C PHE A 33 -5.06 -6.93 -8.54
N THR A 34 -4.77 -6.24 -9.64
CA THR A 34 -4.87 -6.81 -10.98
C THR A 34 -3.48 -6.99 -11.60
N LYS A 35 -3.34 -7.94 -12.52
CA LYS A 35 -2.07 -8.13 -13.27
C LYS A 35 -1.64 -6.86 -13.98
N GLU A 36 -2.58 -6.10 -14.52
CA GLU A 36 -2.32 -4.84 -15.22
C GLU A 36 -1.84 -3.75 -14.25
N GLY A 37 -2.48 -3.61 -13.08
CA GLY A 37 -2.06 -2.66 -12.05
C GLY A 37 -0.67 -2.97 -11.48
N LEU A 38 -0.37 -4.25 -11.22
CA LEU A 38 0.94 -4.67 -10.68
C LEU A 38 2.07 -4.62 -11.71
N LYS A 39 1.75 -4.64 -13.02
CA LYS A 39 2.74 -4.53 -14.10
C LYS A 39 2.77 -3.16 -14.76
N SER A 40 1.95 -2.22 -14.27
CA SER A 40 1.87 -0.88 -14.82
C SER A 40 3.23 -0.18 -14.74
N PRO A 41 3.55 0.70 -15.69
CA PRO A 41 4.77 1.52 -15.63
C PRO A 41 4.86 2.30 -14.32
N GLU A 42 3.72 2.81 -13.81
CA GLU A 42 3.65 3.53 -12.54
C GLU A 42 3.97 2.63 -11.34
N HIS A 43 3.53 1.37 -11.32
CA HIS A 43 3.88 0.45 -10.24
C HIS A 43 5.36 0.08 -10.28
N ARG A 44 5.90 -0.16 -11.48
CA ARG A 44 7.32 -0.47 -11.68
C ARG A 44 8.25 0.69 -11.32
N SER A 45 7.86 1.94 -11.59
CA SER A 45 8.69 3.11 -11.25
C SER A 45 8.87 3.34 -9.74
N ARG A 46 8.01 2.74 -8.90
CA ARG A 46 8.09 2.80 -7.43
C ARG A 46 9.09 1.80 -6.83
N HIS A 47 9.50 0.81 -7.61
CA HIS A 47 10.39 -0.29 -7.19
C HIS A 47 11.73 -0.29 -7.94
N ALA A 48 12.02 0.79 -8.69
CA ALA A 48 13.29 1.00 -9.38
C ALA A 48 14.40 1.45 -8.44
#